data_AF-Q4SG53-F1
#
_entry.id   AF-Q4SG53-F1
#
_cell.length_a   1.000
_cell.length_b   1.000
_cell.length_c   1.000
_cell.angle_alpha   90.00
_cell.angle_beta   90.00
_cell.angle_gamma   90.00
#
_symmetry.space_group_name_H-M   'P 1'
#
loop_
_entity.id
_entity.type
_entity.pdbx_description
1 polymer ?
#
loop_
_entity_poly.entity_id
_entity_poly.type
_entity_poly.pdbx_seq_one_letter_code
_entity_poly.pdbx_strand_id
1 'polypeptide(L)'
;RQRDEWEKRRKMKVKRERGWTGHSWGGISLGPPDPGPNGETYEDFDSRIIEVKSVFNMTAKEGRKRSISCLVAVGNGNGAAGFALGKAADRNTALRKAKNRAIHYLYYIERYNDHT
;
A
#
# COMPACT_ATOMS: atom_id res chain seq x y z
N ARG A 1 12.98 32.55 -19.12
CA ARG A 1 13.93 32.12 -18.06
C ARG A 1 13.21 31.51 -16.86
N GLN A 2 12.49 32.28 -16.03
CA GLN A 2 11.82 31.73 -14.83
C GLN A 2 10.73 30.68 -15.16
N ARG A 3 9.96 30.90 -16.23
CA ARG A 3 8.98 29.93 -16.77
C ARG A 3 9.64 28.63 -17.25
N ASP A 4 10.77 28.73 -17.95
CA ASP A 4 11.47 27.57 -18.52
C ASP A 4 12.10 26.70 -17.42
N GLU A 5 12.63 27.33 -16.37
CA GLU A 5 13.12 26.64 -15.17
C GLU A 5 12.00 25.92 -14.43
N TRP A 6 10.84 26.57 -14.30
CA TRP A 6 9.65 25.96 -13.71
C TRP A 6 9.16 24.75 -14.54
N GLU A 7 9.13 24.88 -15.86
CA GLU A 7 8.80 23.77 -16.76
C GLU A 7 9.82 22.62 -16.67
N LYS A 8 11.11 22.93 -16.60
CA LYS A 8 12.18 21.92 -16.47
C LYS A 8 12.05 21.15 -15.16
N ARG A 9 11.77 21.84 -14.04
CA ARG A 9 11.50 21.22 -12.73
C ARG A 9 10.27 20.32 -12.78
N ARG A 10 9.19 20.74 -13.43
CA ARG A 10 7.95 19.95 -13.56
C ARG A 10 8.10 18.72 -14.46
N LYS A 11 8.91 18.81 -15.52
CA LYS A 11 9.18 17.71 -16.46
C LYS A 11 10.14 16.67 -15.89
N MET A 12 10.98 17.03 -14.91
CA MET A 12 11.86 16.06 -14.24
C MET A 12 11.03 15.08 -13.40
N LYS A 13 11.04 13.81 -13.82
CA LYS A 13 10.42 12.71 -13.07
C LYS A 13 11.39 12.20 -12.01
N VAL A 14 10.93 12.18 -10.76
CA VAL A 14 11.69 11.58 -9.66
C VAL A 14 11.88 10.08 -9.92
N LYS A 15 13.12 9.59 -9.75
CA LYS A 15 13.42 8.16 -9.83
C LYS A 15 12.77 7.46 -8.65
N ARG A 16 11.85 6.54 -8.92
CA ARG A 16 11.16 5.75 -7.90
C ARG A 16 11.76 4.36 -7.85
N GLU A 17 11.89 3.80 -6.65
CA GLU A 17 12.18 2.38 -6.49
C GLU A 17 11.05 1.54 -7.09
N ARG A 18 11.42 0.52 -7.87
CA ARG A 18 10.46 -0.40 -8.49
C ARG A 18 10.19 -1.56 -7.53
N GLY A 19 8.99 -2.13 -7.63
CA GLY A 19 8.70 -3.42 -7.01
C GLY A 19 9.15 -4.57 -7.91
N TRP A 20 8.31 -5.60 -8.06
CA TRP A 20 8.63 -6.78 -8.86
C TRP A 20 8.90 -6.46 -10.34
N THR A 21 8.14 -5.53 -10.93
CA THR A 21 8.33 -5.05 -12.30
C THR A 21 8.21 -3.52 -12.36
N GLY A 22 8.62 -2.92 -13.49
CA GLY A 22 8.57 -1.45 -13.66
C GLY A 22 7.16 -0.86 -13.68
N HIS A 23 6.14 -1.65 -14.06
CA HIS A 23 4.75 -1.20 -14.14
C HIS A 23 3.86 -1.74 -13.01
N SER A 24 4.22 -2.88 -12.42
CA SER A 24 3.43 -3.50 -11.34
C SER A 24 3.55 -2.71 -10.04
N TRP A 25 2.48 -2.83 -9.24
CA TRP A 25 2.48 -2.29 -7.87
C TRP A 25 2.98 -3.30 -6.83
N GLY A 26 2.98 -4.59 -7.17
CA GLY A 26 3.49 -5.64 -6.30
C GLY A 26 4.96 -5.40 -5.93
N GLY A 27 5.27 -5.52 -4.64
CA GLY A 27 6.60 -5.32 -4.06
C GLY A 27 6.97 -3.87 -3.73
N ILE A 28 6.13 -2.88 -4.07
CA ILE A 28 6.39 -1.47 -3.70
C ILE A 28 6.07 -1.28 -2.20
N SER A 29 6.98 -0.62 -1.47
CA SER A 29 6.73 -0.17 -0.10
C SER A 29 5.82 1.07 -0.07
N LEU A 30 4.84 1.06 0.82
CA LEU A 30 3.94 2.17 1.12
C LEU A 30 4.38 2.97 2.35
N GLY A 31 5.47 2.54 3.00
CA GLY A 31 5.91 3.08 4.30
C GLY A 31 5.07 2.59 5.47
N PRO A 32 5.28 3.17 6.67
CA PRO A 32 4.58 2.73 7.87
C PRO A 32 3.07 3.04 7.83
N PRO A 33 2.25 2.26 8.56
CA PRO A 33 0.84 2.55 8.80
C PRO A 33 0.58 3.95 9.36
N ASP A 34 -0.61 4.48 9.13
CA ASP A 34 -0.97 5.77 9.70
C ASP A 34 -1.14 5.62 11.24
N PRO A 35 -0.78 6.64 12.04
CA PRO A 35 -0.89 6.56 13.50
C PRO A 35 -2.34 6.42 13.95
N GLY A 36 -2.53 5.68 15.04
CA GLY A 36 -3.83 5.45 15.65
C GLY A 36 -4.39 6.72 16.33
N PRO A 37 -5.71 6.79 16.56
CA PRO A 37 -6.35 7.92 17.23
C PRO A 37 -5.89 8.10 18.69
N ASN A 38 -5.33 7.05 19.30
CA ASN A 38 -4.83 7.03 20.68
C ASN A 38 -3.33 7.40 20.79
N GLY A 39 -2.71 7.89 19.70
CA GLY A 39 -1.28 8.19 19.68
C GLY A 39 -0.37 6.98 19.44
N GLU A 40 -0.94 5.84 19.03
CA GLU A 40 -0.15 4.66 18.64
C GLU A 40 0.62 4.93 17.34
N THR A 41 1.93 4.78 17.37
CA THR A 41 2.82 4.89 16.21
C THR A 41 3.34 3.52 15.79
N TYR A 42 3.51 3.32 14.48
CA TYR A 42 3.94 2.06 13.88
C TYR A 42 5.18 2.25 13.00
N GLU A 43 6.16 3.00 13.50
CA GLU A 43 7.36 3.37 12.73
C GLU A 43 8.22 2.16 12.36
N ASP A 44 8.21 1.12 13.21
CA ASP A 44 8.95 -0.12 12.97
C ASP A 44 8.31 -1.03 11.91
N PHE A 45 7.10 -0.72 11.45
CA PHE A 45 6.41 -1.52 10.46
C PHE A 45 6.69 -1.01 9.04
N ASP A 46 7.12 -1.92 8.15
CA ASP A 46 7.03 -1.68 6.71
C ASP A 46 5.73 -2.27 6.17
N SER A 47 5.19 -1.66 5.12
CA SER A 47 4.02 -2.17 4.43
C SER A 47 4.30 -2.33 2.95
N ARG A 48 4.06 -3.53 2.42
CA ARG A 48 4.33 -3.89 1.03
C ARG A 48 3.09 -4.38 0.33
N ILE A 49 2.92 -3.89 -0.89
CA ILE A 49 1.79 -4.27 -1.74
C ILE A 49 2.06 -5.67 -2.29
N ILE A 50 1.12 -6.59 -2.10
CA ILE A 50 1.13 -7.89 -2.76
C ILE A 50 0.39 -7.79 -4.08
N GLU A 51 -0.81 -7.22 -4.07
CA GLU A 51 -1.68 -7.20 -5.26
C GLU A 51 -2.52 -5.92 -5.34
N VAL A 52 -2.71 -5.43 -6.58
CA VAL A 52 -3.66 -4.36 -6.91
C VAL A 52 -4.48 -4.79 -8.11
N LYS A 53 -5.78 -5.03 -7.90
CA LYS A 53 -6.72 -5.47 -8.93
C LYS A 53 -7.79 -4.41 -9.17
N SER A 54 -8.14 -4.19 -10.43
CA SER A 54 -9.33 -3.43 -10.81
C SER A 54 -10.51 -4.39 -10.95
N VAL A 55 -11.46 -4.30 -10.03
CA VAL A 55 -12.68 -5.11 -10.01
C VAL A 55 -13.88 -4.27 -10.46
N PHE A 56 -14.91 -4.91 -10.99
CA PHE A 56 -16.09 -4.22 -11.50
C PHE A 56 -17.36 -4.89 -10.98
N ASN A 57 -18.36 -4.07 -10.69
CA ASN A 57 -19.69 -4.54 -10.31
C ASN A 57 -20.76 -3.91 -11.21
N MET A 58 -21.77 -4.66 -11.61
CA MET A 58 -22.90 -4.14 -12.39
C MET A 58 -23.91 -3.49 -11.44
N THR A 59 -24.35 -2.28 -11.77
CA THR A 59 -25.31 -1.49 -11.00
C THR A 59 -26.42 -0.99 -11.91
N ALA A 60 -27.65 -0.88 -11.41
CA ALA A 60 -28.80 -0.51 -12.23
C ALA A 60 -28.70 0.90 -12.83
N LYS A 61 -28.01 1.85 -12.15
CA LYS A 61 -27.91 3.26 -12.60
C LYS A 61 -26.66 3.55 -13.42
N GLU A 62 -25.49 3.11 -12.95
CA GLU A 62 -24.20 3.46 -13.56
C GLU A 62 -23.69 2.35 -14.50
N GLY A 63 -24.38 1.20 -14.55
CA GLY A 63 -23.88 0.02 -15.25
C GLY A 63 -22.62 -0.51 -14.56
N ARG A 64 -21.52 -0.64 -15.31
CA ARG A 64 -20.26 -1.23 -14.83
C ARG A 64 -19.49 -0.25 -13.93
N LYS A 65 -19.72 -0.33 -12.62
CA LYS A 65 -18.99 0.44 -11.61
C LYS A 65 -17.62 -0.16 -11.32
N ARG A 66 -16.56 0.62 -11.56
CA ARG A 66 -15.16 0.23 -11.25
C ARG A 66 -14.85 0.42 -9.77
N SER A 67 -14.08 -0.49 -9.19
CA SER A 67 -13.43 -0.33 -7.89
C SER A 67 -12.05 -0.95 -7.91
N ILE A 68 -11.17 -0.51 -7.02
CA ILE A 68 -9.84 -1.08 -6.82
C ILE A 68 -9.85 -1.92 -5.56
N SER A 69 -9.32 -3.13 -5.67
CA SER A 69 -9.06 -4.05 -4.57
C SER A 69 -7.55 -4.18 -4.40
N CYS A 70 -7.05 -3.93 -3.20
CA CYS A 70 -5.63 -4.02 -2.87
C CYS A 70 -5.41 -5.03 -1.74
N LEU A 71 -4.39 -5.88 -1.88
CA LEU A 71 -3.88 -6.73 -0.83
C LEU A 71 -2.51 -6.19 -0.39
N VAL A 72 -2.39 -5.88 0.90
CA VAL A 72 -1.18 -5.33 1.51
C VAL A 72 -0.79 -6.18 2.70
N ALA A 73 0.51 -6.44 2.84
CA ALA A 73 1.10 -7.04 4.02
C ALA A 73 1.88 -5.99 4.80
N VAL A 74 1.85 -6.10 6.13
CA VAL A 74 2.59 -5.28 7.09
C VAL A 74 3.43 -6.18 7.97
N GLY A 75 4.59 -5.72 8.40
CA GLY A 75 5.40 -6.46 9.36
C GLY A 75 6.55 -5.64 9.92
N ASN A 76 7.03 -6.04 11.10
CA ASN A 76 8.11 -5.36 11.83
C ASN A 76 9.47 -6.08 11.74
N GLY A 77 9.56 -7.17 10.96
CA GLY A 77 10.78 -7.98 10.84
C GLY A 77 11.11 -8.87 12.04
N ASN A 78 10.35 -8.76 13.13
CA ASN A 78 10.56 -9.44 14.41
C ASN A 78 9.46 -10.48 14.70
N GLY A 79 9.02 -11.20 13.67
CA GLY A 79 8.00 -12.25 13.78
C GLY A 79 6.56 -11.75 13.80
N ALA A 80 6.29 -10.43 13.93
CA ALA A 80 4.93 -9.91 13.80
C ALA A 80 4.64 -9.47 12.37
N ALA A 81 3.66 -10.11 11.75
CA ALA A 81 3.22 -9.80 10.38
C ALA A 81 1.71 -9.93 10.23
N GLY A 82 1.11 -9.09 9.39
CA GLY A 82 -0.32 -9.11 9.12
C GLY A 82 -0.60 -8.79 7.66
N PHE A 83 -1.79 -9.12 7.19
CA PHE A 83 -2.22 -8.75 5.85
C PHE A 83 -3.70 -8.39 5.85
N ALA A 84 -4.10 -7.49 4.96
CA ALA A 84 -5.49 -7.15 4.79
C ALA A 84 -5.82 -6.72 3.37
N LEU A 85 -7.11 -6.87 3.05
CA LEU A 85 -7.70 -6.38 1.82
C LEU A 85 -8.36 -5.02 2.04
N GLY A 86 -8.08 -4.08 1.14
CA GLY A 86 -8.74 -2.78 1.07
C GLY A 86 -9.44 -2.59 -0.26
N LYS A 87 -10.69 -2.11 -0.23
CA LYS A 87 -11.48 -1.82 -1.44
C LYS A 87 -12.01 -0.38 -1.41
N ALA A 88 -11.84 0.32 -2.52
CA ALA A 88 -12.37 1.68 -2.71
C ALA A 88 -12.51 2.00 -4.20
N ALA A 89 -13.15 3.13 -4.53
CA ALA A 89 -13.15 3.65 -5.90
C ALA A 89 -11.73 4.05 -6.33
N ASP A 90 -11.01 4.75 -5.45
CA ASP A 90 -9.65 5.22 -5.70
C ASP A 90 -8.58 4.28 -5.12
N ARG A 91 -7.48 4.15 -5.87
CA ARG A 91 -6.35 3.30 -5.49
C ARG A 91 -5.71 3.72 -4.17
N ASN A 92 -5.42 5.02 -4.00
CA ASN A 92 -4.75 5.52 -2.79
C ASN A 92 -5.59 5.28 -1.54
N THR A 93 -6.91 5.43 -1.66
CA THR A 93 -7.86 5.15 -0.58
C THR A 93 -7.93 3.66 -0.27
N ALA A 94 -7.92 2.78 -1.29
CA ALA A 94 -7.88 1.34 -1.08
C ALA A 94 -6.59 0.88 -0.38
N LEU A 95 -5.44 1.43 -0.77
CA LEU A 95 -4.14 1.14 -0.16
C LEU A 95 -4.09 1.60 1.31
N ARG A 96 -4.57 2.82 1.60
CA ARG A 96 -4.66 3.33 2.98
C ARG A 96 -5.51 2.42 3.87
N LYS A 97 -6.70 2.04 3.38
CA LYS A 97 -7.60 1.11 4.09
C LYS A 97 -6.95 -0.24 4.34
N ALA A 98 -6.27 -0.81 3.34
CA ALA A 98 -5.58 -2.10 3.48
C ALA A 98 -4.46 -2.01 4.53
N LYS A 99 -3.60 -1.00 4.43
CA LYS A 99 -2.48 -0.76 5.34
C LYS A 99 -2.92 -0.66 6.80
N ASN A 100 -3.87 0.24 7.09
CA ASN A 100 -4.30 0.49 8.47
C ASN A 100 -5.12 -0.69 9.02
N ARG A 101 -5.86 -1.41 8.15
CA ARG A 101 -6.57 -2.62 8.56
C ARG A 101 -5.61 -3.76 8.91
N ALA A 102 -4.51 -3.92 8.19
CA ALA A 102 -3.59 -5.05 8.36
C ALA A 102 -2.93 -5.09 9.74
N ILE A 103 -2.70 -3.93 10.37
CA ILE A 103 -2.13 -3.83 11.72
C ILE A 103 -3.06 -4.39 12.81
N HIS A 104 -4.37 -4.34 12.59
CA HIS A 104 -5.32 -4.94 13.55
C HIS A 104 -5.39 -6.47 13.44
N TYR A 105 -4.78 -7.07 12.42
CA TYR A 105 -4.77 -8.51 12.18
C TYR A 105 -3.33 -9.03 12.06
N LEU A 106 -2.54 -8.82 13.10
CA LEU A 106 -1.16 -9.32 13.20
C LEU A 106 -1.16 -10.77 13.70
N TYR A 107 -0.30 -11.56 13.09
CA TYR A 107 0.09 -12.89 13.52
C TYR A 107 1.51 -12.85 14.05
N TYR A 108 1.74 -13.58 15.13
CA TYR A 108 3.09 -13.89 15.58
C TYR A 108 3.54 -15.18 14.92
N ILE A 109 4.65 -15.10 14.20
CA ILE A 109 5.29 -16.21 13.51
C ILE A 109 6.52 -16.58 14.32
N GLU A 110 6.48 -17.75 14.96
CA GLU A 110 7.66 -18.33 15.61
C GLU A 110 8.71 -18.68 14.55
N ARG A 111 9.95 -18.26 14.80
CA ARG A 111 11.10 -18.52 13.92
C ARG A 111 12.12 -19.31 14.71
N TYR A 112 12.63 -20.39 14.12
CA TYR A 112 13.76 -21.11 14.67
C TYR A 112 15.04 -20.27 14.49
N ASN A 113 15.72 -19.96 15.60
CA ASN A 113 16.93 -19.13 15.63
C ASN A 113 16.78 -17.79 14.87
N ASP A 114 15.58 -17.21 14.84
CA ASP A 114 15.25 -15.94 14.18
C ASP A 114 15.52 -15.85 12.66
N HIS A 115 15.82 -16.97 12.00
CA HIS A 115 16.19 -16.96 10.57
C HIS A 115 15.33 -17.87 9.67
N THR A 116 14.68 -18.90 10.20
CA THR A 116 13.84 -19.85 9.43
C THR A 116 12.59 -20.27 10.17
#